data_AF-A0ABD5QSA5-F1
#
_entry.id   AF-A0ABD5QSA5-F1
#
_cell.length_a   1.000
_cell.length_b   1.000
_cell.length_c   1.000
_cell.angle_alpha   90.00
_cell.angle_beta   90.00
_cell.angle_gamma   90.00
#
_symmetry.space_group_name_H-M   'P 1'
#
loop_
_entity.id
_entity.type
_entity.pdbx_description
1 polymer ?
#
loop_
_entity_poly.entity_id
_entity_poly.type
_entity_poly.pdbx_seq_one_letter_code
_entity_poly.pdbx_strand_id
1 'polypeptide(L)' 'MESASRSRLYHVVCRDCPLERIFESADEADGFVSRHVAETDHSMAAERVD' A
#
# COMPACT_ATOMS: atom_id res chain seq x y z
N MET A 1 22.71 16.82 6.11
CA MET A 1 21.94 17.06 4.87
C MET A 1 21.24 15.75 4.58
N GLU A 2 20.08 15.53 5.19
CA GLU A 2 19.26 14.37 4.87
C GLU A 2 18.55 14.73 3.58
N SER A 3 19.12 14.28 2.48
CA SER A 3 18.41 14.24 1.21
C SER A 3 17.25 13.28 1.41
N ALA A 4 16.14 13.80 1.94
CA ALA A 4 14.84 13.18 1.81
C ALA A 4 14.54 13.17 0.31
N SER A 5 15.12 12.21 -0.39
CA SER A 5 14.49 11.64 -1.56
C SER A 5 13.08 11.34 -1.08
N ARG A 6 12.15 12.21 -1.49
CA ARG A 6 10.74 12.16 -1.17
C ARG A 6 10.17 10.93 -1.85
N SER A 7 10.56 9.77 -1.33
CA SER A 7 10.13 8.46 -1.74
C SER A 7 8.64 8.51 -1.51
N ARG A 8 7.86 8.51 -2.61
CA ARG A 8 6.41 8.50 -2.52
C ARG A 8 6.06 7.12 -1.99
N LEU A 9 6.03 6.98 -0.68
CA LEU A 9 5.70 5.74 -0.02
C LEU A 9 4.17 5.60 -0.05
N TYR A 10 3.70 4.39 -0.27
CA TYR A 10 2.30 4.02 -0.34
C TYR A 10 2.07 3.00 0.75
N HIS A 11 1.29 3.37 1.75
CA HIS A 11 0.87 2.49 2.82
C HIS A 11 -0.43 1.80 2.42
N VAL A 12 -0.38 0.49 2.22
CA VAL A 12 -1.55 -0.35 1.98
C VAL A 12 -1.94 -1.02 3.28
N VAL A 13 -3.21 -0.86 3.66
CA VAL A 13 -3.78 -1.50 4.84
C VAL A 13 -5.03 -2.28 4.46
N CYS A 14 -5.14 -3.49 4.95
CA CYS A 14 -6.38 -4.25 4.92
C CYS A 14 -7.22 -3.91 6.15
N ARG A 15 -8.51 -3.63 5.95
CA ARG A 15 -9.44 -3.33 7.06
C ARG A 15 -10.02 -4.59 7.71
N ASP A 16 -9.93 -5.71 7.01
CA ASP A 16 -10.52 -6.98 7.44
C ASP A 16 -9.51 -7.90 8.14
N CYS A 17 -8.21 -7.71 7.88
CA CYS A 17 -7.16 -8.52 8.47
C CYS A 17 -5.96 -7.64 8.88
N PRO A 18 -5.05 -8.12 9.77
CA PRO A 18 -3.93 -7.33 10.29
C PRO A 18 -2.78 -7.20 9.27
N LEU A 19 -3.12 -7.07 7.99
CA LEU A 19 -2.18 -7.02 6.90
C LEU A 19 -1.96 -5.55 6.50
N GLU A 20 -0.75 -5.08 6.74
CA GLU A 20 -0.28 -3.74 6.39
C GLU A 20 1.09 -3.83 5.72
N ARG A 21 1.30 -3.03 4.67
CA ARG A 21 2.55 -3.03 3.91
C ARG A 21 2.84 -1.68 3.28
N ILE A 22 4.10 -1.31 3.22
CA ILE A 22 4.55 -0.08 2.57
C ILE A 22 5.23 -0.43 1.25
N PHE A 23 4.87 0.30 0.21
CA PHE A 23 5.43 0.20 -1.14
C PHE A 23 6.04 1.53 -1.56
N GLU A 24 7.08 1.49 -2.38
CA GLU A 24 7.73 2.69 -2.93
C GLU A 24 7.13 3.12 -4.28
N SER A 25 6.20 2.30 -4.80
CA SER A 25 5.59 2.41 -6.12
C SER A 25 4.07 2.36 -6.01
N ALA A 26 3.39 3.29 -6.68
CA ALA A 26 1.92 3.29 -6.76
C ALA A 26 1.38 2.03 -7.44
N ASP A 27 2.03 1.61 -8.53
CA ASP A 27 1.68 0.42 -9.30
C ASP A 27 1.75 -0.86 -8.45
N GLU A 28 2.81 -1.00 -7.63
CA GLU A 28 2.95 -2.16 -6.76
C GLU A 28 1.91 -2.16 -5.64
N ALA A 29 1.63 -0.98 -5.07
CA ALA A 29 0.59 -0.83 -4.05
C ALA A 29 -0.80 -1.20 -4.60
N ASP A 30 -1.17 -0.65 -5.76
CA ASP A 30 -2.46 -0.93 -6.42
C ASP A 30 -2.58 -2.39 -6.85
N GLY A 31 -1.53 -2.96 -7.46
CA GLY A 31 -1.50 -4.35 -7.85
C GLY A 31 -1.64 -5.30 -6.66
N PHE A 32 -1.01 -4.98 -5.52
CA PHE A 32 -1.17 -5.75 -4.29
C PHE A 32 -2.59 -5.65 -3.72
N VAL A 33 -3.18 -4.44 -3.72
CA VAL A 33 -4.57 -4.22 -3.31
C VAL A 33 -5.53 -5.05 -4.15
N SER A 34 -5.46 -4.90 -5.47
CA SER A 34 -6.34 -5.59 -6.40
C SER A 34 -6.23 -7.11 -6.27
N ARG A 35 -5.01 -7.64 -6.19
CA ARG A 35 -4.75 -9.07 -6.00
C ARG A 35 -5.34 -9.58 -4.69
N HIS A 36 -5.11 -8.87 -3.58
CA HIS A 36 -5.58 -9.31 -2.28
C HIS A 36 -7.11 -9.21 -2.16
N VAL A 37 -7.73 -8.14 -2.66
CA VAL A 37 -9.19 -8.01 -2.76
C VAL A 37 -9.76 -9.16 -3.59
N ALA A 38 -9.14 -9.52 -4.72
CA ALA A 38 -9.60 -10.63 -5.56
C ALA A 38 -9.44 -12.01 -4.91
N GLU A 39 -8.39 -12.21 -4.10
CA GLU A 39 -8.12 -13.50 -3.43
C GLU A 39 -8.93 -13.70 -2.14
N THR A 40 -9.20 -12.60 -1.42
CA THR A 40 -9.76 -12.66 -0.05
C THR A 40 -11.13 -12.00 0.09
N ASP A 41 -11.57 -11.24 -0.92
CA ASP A 41 -12.75 -10.36 -0.84
C ASP A 41 -12.65 -9.29 0.27
N HIS A 42 -11.45 -9.03 0.80
CA HIS A 42 -11.27 -8.06 1.87
C HIS A 42 -11.28 -6.62 1.35
N SER A 43 -11.70 -5.69 2.21
CA SER A 43 -11.62 -4.26 1.91
C SER A 43 -10.24 -3.71 2.23
N MET A 44 -9.55 -3.21 1.20
CA MET A 44 -8.23 -2.60 1.32
C MET A 44 -8.24 -1.10 1.02
N ALA A 45 -7.33 -0.37 1.67
CA ALA A 45 -7.08 1.04 1.42
C ALA A 45 -5.59 1.26 1.14
N ALA A 46 -5.27 2.02 0.10
CA ALA A 46 -3.93 2.48 -0.19
C ALA A 46 -3.86 4.00 0.05
N GLU A 47 -3.03 4.41 1.01
CA GLU A 47 -2.81 5.80 1.35
C GLU A 47 -1.38 6.22 1.02
N ARG A 48 -1.21 7.42 0.50
CA ARG A 48 0.11 7.99 0.22
C ARG A 48 0.68 8.58 1.49
N VAL A 49 1.88 8.16 1.85
CA VAL A 49 2.64 8.68 2.99
C VAL A 49 3.90 9.37 2.45
N ASP A 50 4.04 10.66 2.79
CA ASP A 50 5.11 11.56 2.35
C ASP A 50 6.21 11.72 3.41
#